data_AF-A0A379PKX6-F1
#
_entry.id   AF-A0A379PKX6-F1
#
_cell.length_a   1.000
_cell.length_b   1.000
_cell.length_c   1.000
_cell.angle_alpha   90.00
_cell.angle_beta   90.00
_cell.angle_gamma   90.00
#
_symmetry.space_group_name_H-M   'P 1'
#
loop_
_entity.id
_entity.type
_entity.pdbx_description
1 polymer ?
#
loop_
_entity_poly.entity_id
_entity_poly.type
_entity_poly.pdbx_seq_one_letter_code
_entity_poly.pdbx_strand_id
1 'polypeptide(L)'
;MIAGSDWQSRCGIRKIVQTDTYGCGVACLAMVAGISYEAARERFHELGLGVRRGCKPAYSTSSGEMRMAISTSGLITDSRRWRGWAELQGLAVIKVRDDWRGAKGRWHWAVAFRHPEFDIAVFDPHQSAPSFSRMPTDVECFDFCIYEPKGEWFQVEQSVPLFVGDDVTN
;
A
#
# COMPACT_ATOMS: atom_id res chain seq x y z
N MET A 1 -25.67 -7.48 5.61
CA MET A 1 -24.39 -6.74 5.70
C MET A 1 -23.38 -7.53 4.91
N ILE A 2 -22.70 -6.87 3.96
CA ILE A 2 -21.95 -7.48 2.87
C ILE A 2 -20.86 -8.38 3.47
N ALA A 3 -20.92 -9.67 3.13
CA ALA A 3 -19.86 -10.63 3.46
C ALA A 3 -18.53 -9.99 3.06
N GLY A 4 -17.62 -9.82 4.02
CA GLY A 4 -16.26 -9.41 3.74
C GLY A 4 -15.75 -10.30 2.63
N SER A 5 -15.52 -9.70 1.47
CA SER A 5 -15.15 -10.35 0.23
C SER A 5 -14.00 -11.34 0.47
N ASP A 6 -14.22 -12.59 0.10
CA ASP A 6 -13.38 -13.78 0.38
C ASP A 6 -11.86 -13.54 0.23
N TRP A 7 -11.46 -12.70 -0.71
CA TRP A 7 -10.05 -12.33 -0.90
C TRP A 7 -9.40 -11.64 0.31
N GLN A 8 -10.15 -10.84 1.09
CA GLN A 8 -9.61 -10.12 2.24
C GLN A 8 -9.26 -11.12 3.35
N SER A 9 -10.02 -12.21 3.51
CA SER A 9 -9.69 -13.29 4.45
C SER A 9 -8.51 -14.15 3.98
N ARG A 10 -8.29 -14.27 2.66
CA ARG A 10 -7.12 -14.97 2.10
C ARG A 10 -5.83 -14.16 2.28
N CYS A 11 -5.94 -12.83 2.34
CA CYS A 11 -4.84 -11.92 2.63
C CYS A 11 -4.72 -11.65 4.15
N GLY A 12 -3.52 -11.77 4.71
CA GLY A 12 -3.30 -11.46 6.14
C GLY A 12 -3.27 -9.96 6.45
N ILE A 13 -3.15 -9.13 5.41
CA ILE A 13 -3.10 -7.66 5.51
C ILE A 13 -4.47 -7.06 5.19
N ARG A 14 -4.88 -6.08 5.99
CA ARG A 14 -6.15 -5.37 5.80
C ARG A 14 -6.00 -4.27 4.76
N LYS A 15 -6.93 -4.20 3.80
CA LYS A 15 -7.00 -3.12 2.83
C LYS A 15 -7.63 -1.89 3.47
N ILE A 16 -7.01 -0.73 3.26
CA ILE A 16 -7.47 0.54 3.80
C ILE A 16 -7.62 1.54 2.65
N VAL A 17 -8.82 2.10 2.52
CA VAL A 17 -9.13 3.18 1.57
C VAL A 17 -8.81 4.51 2.26
N GLN A 18 -8.16 5.42 1.55
CA GLN A 18 -7.84 6.74 2.11
C GLN A 18 -9.11 7.57 2.33
N THR A 19 -9.12 8.37 3.39
CA THR A 19 -10.22 9.30 3.68
C THR A 19 -9.86 10.74 3.31
N ASP A 20 -8.58 11.13 3.45
CA ASP A 20 -8.10 12.45 3.05
C ASP A 20 -7.76 12.48 1.55
N THR A 21 -7.94 13.63 0.87
CA THR A 21 -7.67 13.79 -0.57
C THR A 21 -6.24 13.43 -0.98
N TYR A 22 -5.26 13.68 -0.11
CA TYR A 22 -3.84 13.34 -0.32
C TYR A 22 -3.36 12.26 0.66
N GLY A 23 -4.29 11.46 1.19
CA GLY A 23 -4.08 10.45 2.23
C GLY A 23 -3.50 9.12 1.75
N CYS A 24 -3.05 9.00 0.49
CA CYS A 24 -2.53 7.73 -0.04
C CYS A 24 -1.34 7.20 0.78
N GLY A 25 -0.43 8.09 1.20
CA GLY A 25 0.67 7.74 2.09
C GLY A 25 0.20 7.30 3.49
N VAL A 26 -0.85 7.94 4.02
CA VAL A 26 -1.43 7.60 5.33
C VAL A 26 -2.02 6.19 5.30
N ALA A 27 -2.82 5.89 4.28
CA ALA A 27 -3.39 4.56 4.09
C ALA A 27 -2.30 3.49 3.89
N CYS A 28 -1.26 3.79 3.11
CA CYS A 28 -0.13 2.87 2.94
C CYS A 28 0.56 2.58 4.27
N LEU A 29 0.83 3.61 5.08
CA LEU A 29 1.42 3.43 6.41
C LEU A 29 0.52 2.56 7.30
N ALA A 30 -0.79 2.85 7.30
CA ALA A 30 -1.76 2.09 8.09
C ALA A 30 -1.75 0.60 7.73
N MET A 31 -1.74 0.29 6.43
CA MET A 31 -1.70 -1.09 5.93
C MET A 31 -0.41 -1.80 6.34
N VAL A 32 0.76 -1.20 6.10
CA VAL A 32 2.04 -1.89 6.37
C VAL A 32 2.38 -1.97 7.86
N ALA A 33 1.87 -1.06 8.68
CA ALA A 33 2.04 -1.10 10.12
C ALA A 33 0.94 -1.91 10.84
N GLY A 34 -0.10 -2.35 10.13
CA GLY A 34 -1.22 -3.08 10.73
C GLY A 34 -2.05 -2.25 11.71
N ILE A 35 -2.14 -0.94 11.49
CA ILE A 35 -2.86 0.01 12.36
C ILE A 35 -4.07 0.64 11.65
N SER A 36 -4.92 1.35 12.39
CA SER A 36 -6.03 2.09 11.79
C SER A 36 -5.55 3.27 10.95
N TYR A 37 -6.40 3.74 10.03
CA TYR A 37 -6.11 4.93 9.24
C TYR A 37 -5.93 6.17 10.15
N GLU A 38 -6.74 6.29 11.20
CA GLU A 38 -6.69 7.37 12.17
C GLU A 38 -5.37 7.39 12.93
N ALA A 39 -4.88 6.23 13.38
CA ALA A 39 -3.59 6.12 14.06
C ALA A 39 -2.43 6.49 13.12
N ALA A 40 -2.47 6.04 11.85
CA ALA A 40 -1.47 6.45 10.85
C ALA A 40 -1.53 7.96 10.56
N ARG A 41 -2.74 8.52 10.54
CA ARG A 41 -2.97 9.96 10.34
C ARG A 41 -2.38 10.77 11.50
N GLU A 42 -2.52 10.31 12.74
CA GLU A 42 -1.88 10.89 13.92
C GLU A 42 -0.35 10.88 13.79
N ARG A 43 0.26 9.77 13.35
CA ARG A 43 1.71 9.74 13.07
C ARG A 43 2.12 10.77 12.03
N PHE A 44 1.32 10.95 10.97
CA PHE A 44 1.56 12.01 10.00
C PHE A 44 1.45 13.41 10.64
N HIS A 45 0.54 13.63 11.59
CA HIS A 45 0.48 14.89 12.32
C HIS A 45 1.71 15.13 13.19
N GLU A 46 2.17 14.13 13.93
CA GLU A 46 3.37 14.19 14.77
C GLU A 46 4.63 14.52 13.95
N LEU A 47 4.71 14.03 12.72
CA LEU A 47 5.80 14.32 11.78
C LEU A 47 5.66 15.67 11.06
N GLY A 48 4.62 16.46 11.37
CA GLY A 48 4.29 17.70 10.66
C GLY A 48 3.77 17.49 9.24
N LEU A 49 3.50 16.24 8.84
CA LEU A 49 2.98 15.89 7.52
C LEU A 49 1.47 16.15 7.38
N GLY A 50 0.75 16.25 8.50
CA GLY A 50 -0.70 16.52 8.55
C GLY A 50 -1.11 17.97 8.32
N VAL A 51 -0.16 18.86 8.01
CA VAL A 51 -0.43 20.27 7.66
C VAL A 51 0.19 20.63 6.32
N ARG A 52 -0.24 21.75 5.74
CA ARG A 52 0.34 22.29 4.49
C ARG A 52 1.80 22.70 4.73
N ARG A 53 2.71 22.25 3.86
CA ARG A 53 4.15 22.55 3.92
C ARG A 53 4.58 23.28 2.64
N GLY A 54 4.43 24.61 2.64
CA GLY A 54 4.70 25.45 1.47
C GLY A 54 3.73 25.17 0.32
N CYS A 55 4.24 24.68 -0.81
CA CYS A 55 3.42 24.27 -1.96
C CYS A 55 2.85 22.85 -1.84
N LYS A 56 3.30 22.05 -0.85
CA LYS A 56 2.80 20.69 -0.63
C LYS A 56 1.52 20.71 0.21
N PRO A 57 0.40 20.14 -0.28
CA PRO A 57 -0.80 19.93 0.52
C PRO A 57 -0.52 19.06 1.75
N ALA A 58 -1.39 19.14 2.76
CA ALA A 58 -1.37 18.21 3.89
C ALA A 58 -1.45 16.76 3.40
N TYR A 59 -0.78 15.84 4.10
CA TYR A 59 -0.66 14.40 3.81
C TYR A 59 0.07 14.00 2.52
N SER A 60 0.26 14.91 1.57
CA SER A 60 1.10 14.65 0.41
C SER A 60 2.54 14.37 0.84
N THR A 61 3.14 13.28 0.35
CA THR A 61 4.51 12.89 0.70
C THR A 61 5.40 12.72 -0.53
N SER A 62 6.65 13.15 -0.39
CA SER A 62 7.77 12.70 -1.24
C SER A 62 8.29 11.33 -0.79
N SER A 63 9.16 10.71 -1.58
CA SER A 63 9.77 9.42 -1.21
C SER A 63 10.51 9.49 0.13
N GLY A 64 11.27 10.57 0.38
CA GLY A 64 11.95 10.76 1.66
C GLY A 64 11.00 10.90 2.86
N GLU A 65 9.91 11.65 2.69
CA GLU A 65 8.87 11.78 3.73
C GLU A 65 8.13 10.46 3.99
N MET A 66 7.88 9.69 2.93
CA MET A 66 7.22 8.38 3.06
C MET A 66 8.12 7.38 3.77
N ARG A 67 9.41 7.29 3.38
CA ARG A 67 10.40 6.44 4.06
C ARG A 67 10.51 6.82 5.54
N MET A 68 10.62 8.11 5.84
CA MET A 68 10.65 8.62 7.21
C MET A 68 9.41 8.16 8.00
N ALA A 69 8.21 8.34 7.45
CA ALA A 69 6.96 7.96 8.14
C ALA A 69 6.88 6.46 8.47
N ILE A 70 7.37 5.60 7.57
CA ILE A 70 7.44 4.15 7.82
C ILE A 70 8.47 3.85 8.91
N SER A 71 9.70 4.37 8.79
CA SER A 71 10.77 4.12 9.77
C SER A 71 10.43 4.63 11.18
N THR A 72 9.80 5.80 11.31
CA THR A 72 9.39 6.35 12.62
C THR A 72 8.23 5.58 13.26
N SER A 73 7.57 4.71 12.49
CA SER A 73 6.55 3.79 12.99
C SER A 73 7.16 2.47 13.51
N GLY A 74 8.49 2.38 13.58
CA GLY A 74 9.22 1.24 14.13
C GLY A 74 9.46 0.10 13.15
N LEU A 75 9.17 0.29 11.87
CA LEU A 75 9.37 -0.72 10.83
C LEU A 75 10.72 -0.54 10.15
N ILE A 76 11.42 -1.65 9.90
CA ILE A 76 12.61 -1.63 9.05
C ILE A 76 12.18 -1.44 7.59
N THR A 77 12.86 -0.54 6.88
CA THR A 77 12.61 -0.29 5.46
C THR A 77 13.90 -0.33 4.65
N ASP A 78 13.87 -1.04 3.53
CA ASP A 78 14.93 -1.02 2.53
C ASP A 78 14.46 -0.27 1.29
N SER A 79 15.25 0.74 0.88
CA SER A 79 14.92 1.64 -0.21
C SER A 79 15.52 1.13 -1.52
N ARG A 80 14.66 0.77 -2.46
CA ARG A 80 15.08 0.10 -3.71
C ARG A 80 14.65 0.88 -4.92
N ARG A 81 15.42 0.78 -6.00
CA ARG A 81 15.00 1.26 -7.32
C ARG A 81 14.14 0.19 -7.98
N TRP A 82 13.05 0.61 -8.62
CA TRP A 82 12.17 -0.29 -9.33
C TRP A 82 12.85 -0.86 -10.58
N ARG A 83 12.88 -2.19 -10.70
CA ARG A 83 13.36 -2.90 -11.91
C ARG A 83 12.33 -3.91 -12.46
N GLY A 84 11.20 -4.06 -11.79
CA GLY A 84 10.09 -4.92 -12.21
C GLY A 84 9.49 -5.70 -11.04
N TRP A 85 8.31 -6.27 -11.28
CA TRP A 85 7.55 -7.03 -10.28
C TRP A 85 8.30 -8.27 -9.75
N ALA A 86 9.24 -8.82 -10.52
CA ALA A 86 10.03 -9.98 -10.10
C ALA A 86 10.92 -9.70 -8.87
N GLU A 87 11.34 -8.45 -8.66
CA GLU A 87 12.17 -8.07 -7.50
C GLU A 87 11.36 -7.83 -6.22
N LEU A 88 10.04 -7.69 -6.35
CA LEU A 88 9.17 -7.52 -5.21
C LEU A 88 9.07 -8.85 -4.45
N GLN A 89 9.52 -8.81 -3.21
CA GLN A 89 9.41 -9.90 -2.24
C GLN A 89 8.61 -9.38 -1.04
N GLY A 90 7.95 -10.24 -0.27
CA GLY A 90 7.24 -9.83 0.94
C GLY A 90 6.31 -8.63 0.76
N LEU A 91 6.39 -7.65 1.67
CA LEU A 91 5.54 -6.45 1.75
C LEU A 91 6.25 -5.17 1.32
N ALA A 92 5.61 -4.36 0.49
CA ALA A 92 6.20 -3.14 -0.03
C ALA A 92 5.22 -1.96 -0.14
N VAL A 93 5.75 -0.75 -0.01
CA VAL A 93 5.10 0.49 -0.46
C VAL A 93 5.71 0.90 -1.80
N ILE A 94 4.88 0.96 -2.83
CA ILE A 94 5.30 1.27 -4.20
C ILE A 94 4.80 2.65 -4.63
N LYS A 95 5.64 3.33 -5.43
CA LYS A 95 5.30 4.58 -6.09
C LYS A 95 4.84 4.29 -7.51
N VAL A 96 3.57 4.58 -7.81
CA VAL A 96 2.95 4.31 -9.13
C VAL A 96 2.54 5.61 -9.82
N ARG A 97 2.48 5.58 -11.15
CA ARG A 97 1.90 6.68 -11.93
C ARG A 97 0.40 6.75 -11.69
N ASP A 98 -0.10 7.98 -11.62
CA ASP A 98 -1.52 8.26 -11.41
C ASP A 98 -2.25 8.65 -12.71
N ASP A 99 -1.63 8.34 -13.86
CA ASP A 99 -2.12 8.75 -15.18
C ASP A 99 -3.48 8.11 -15.50
N TRP A 100 -3.74 6.90 -14.98
CA TRP A 100 -5.00 6.16 -15.16
C TRP A 100 -6.22 6.85 -14.50
N ARG A 101 -6.01 7.69 -13.49
CA ARG A 101 -7.07 8.54 -12.89
C ARG A 101 -7.25 9.87 -13.63
N GLY A 102 -6.58 10.08 -14.76
CA GLY A 102 -6.52 11.36 -15.46
C GLY A 102 -5.59 12.37 -14.80
N ALA A 103 -4.85 11.99 -13.76
CA ALA A 103 -3.92 12.85 -13.04
C ALA A 103 -2.51 12.81 -13.66
N LYS A 104 -2.41 13.24 -14.92
CA LYS A 104 -1.18 13.17 -15.71
C LYS A 104 0.03 13.77 -14.98
N GLY A 105 1.09 12.97 -14.85
CA GLY A 105 2.35 13.40 -14.22
C GLY A 105 2.30 13.46 -12.68
N ARG A 106 1.20 13.03 -12.06
CA ARG A 106 1.13 12.84 -10.61
C ARG A 106 1.54 11.43 -10.23
N TRP A 107 1.97 11.31 -8.98
CA TRP A 107 2.40 10.06 -8.39
C TRP A 107 1.46 9.68 -7.27
N HIS A 108 1.31 8.38 -7.08
CA HIS A 108 0.43 7.79 -6.10
C HIS A 108 1.16 6.69 -5.34
N TRP A 109 0.80 6.50 -4.06
CA TRP A 109 1.34 5.43 -3.22
C TRP A 109 0.33 4.29 -3.16
N ALA A 110 0.83 3.07 -3.32
CA ALA A 110 0.05 1.85 -3.10
C ALA A 110 0.88 0.85 -2.30
N VAL A 111 0.20 -0.11 -1.67
CA VAL A 111 0.86 -1.25 -1.03
C VAL A 111 0.84 -2.41 -2.01
N ALA A 112 1.96 -3.09 -2.15
CA ALA A 112 2.07 -4.28 -2.97
C ALA A 112 2.78 -5.38 -2.19
N PHE A 113 2.36 -6.63 -2.40
CA PHE A 113 2.97 -7.76 -1.72
C PHE A 113 2.86 -9.03 -2.55
N ARG A 114 3.77 -9.98 -2.31
CA ARG A 114 3.74 -11.28 -2.95
C ARG A 114 2.79 -12.20 -2.20
N HIS A 115 1.94 -12.91 -2.93
CA HIS A 115 0.93 -13.82 -2.40
C HIS A 115 1.02 -15.20 -3.08
N PRO A 116 0.91 -16.33 -2.35
CA PRO A 116 1.04 -17.66 -2.95
C PRO A 116 -0.02 -17.97 -4.02
N GLU A 117 -1.27 -17.59 -3.79
CA GLU A 117 -2.38 -17.80 -4.74
C GLU A 117 -2.35 -16.78 -5.90
N PHE A 118 -2.35 -15.48 -5.57
CA PHE A 118 -2.52 -14.35 -6.51
C PHE A 118 -1.23 -13.85 -7.18
N ASP A 119 -0.08 -14.46 -6.86
CA ASP A 119 1.27 -14.05 -7.24
C ASP A 119 1.67 -12.65 -6.70
N ILE A 120 1.06 -11.57 -7.17
CA ILE A 120 1.22 -10.22 -6.63
C ILE A 120 -0.15 -9.64 -6.32
N ALA A 121 -0.29 -9.07 -5.13
CA ALA A 121 -1.44 -8.27 -4.72
C ALA A 121 -1.06 -6.80 -4.62
N VAL A 122 -1.93 -5.90 -5.10
CA VAL A 122 -1.82 -4.45 -4.95
C VAL A 122 -3.06 -3.91 -4.27
N PHE A 123 -2.86 -3.27 -3.13
CA PHE A 123 -3.88 -2.55 -2.39
C PHE A 123 -3.69 -1.05 -2.61
N ASP A 124 -4.44 -0.51 -3.57
CA ASP A 124 -4.45 0.92 -3.86
C ASP A 124 -5.39 1.68 -2.91
N PRO A 125 -4.92 2.67 -2.13
CA PRO A 125 -5.76 3.49 -1.26
C PRO A 125 -6.96 4.20 -1.88
N HIS A 126 -7.01 4.42 -3.20
CA HIS A 126 -8.17 5.00 -3.89
C HIS A 126 -9.21 3.95 -4.29
N GLN A 127 -8.83 2.68 -4.39
CA GLN A 127 -9.72 1.60 -4.82
C GLN A 127 -10.28 0.87 -3.62
N SER A 128 -11.57 0.52 -3.67
CA SER A 128 -12.21 -0.33 -2.67
C SER A 128 -11.82 -1.81 -2.81
N ALA A 129 -11.69 -2.28 -4.06
CA ALA A 129 -11.31 -3.65 -4.41
C ALA A 129 -9.79 -3.77 -4.67
N PRO A 130 -9.20 -4.98 -4.53
CA PRO A 130 -7.79 -5.21 -4.76
C PRO A 130 -7.48 -5.33 -6.26
N SER A 131 -6.19 -5.45 -6.56
CA SER A 131 -5.71 -5.91 -7.86
C SER A 131 -4.72 -7.05 -7.68
N PHE A 132 -4.83 -8.06 -8.54
CA PHE A 132 -3.98 -9.25 -8.48
C PHE A 132 -3.33 -9.49 -9.84
N SER A 133 -2.03 -9.81 -9.87
CA SER A 133 -1.35 -10.18 -11.13
C SER A 133 -1.89 -11.49 -11.68
N ARG A 134 -2.22 -12.44 -10.81
CA ARG A 134 -3.05 -13.60 -11.14
C ARG A 134 -4.45 -13.39 -10.58
N MET A 135 -5.34 -12.90 -11.45
CA MET A 135 -6.74 -12.65 -11.08
C MET A 135 -7.48 -13.97 -10.80
N PRO A 136 -8.09 -14.12 -9.62
CA PRO A 136 -9.00 -15.22 -9.37
C PRO A 136 -10.36 -14.94 -10.05
N THR A 137 -11.17 -15.99 -10.24
CA THR A 137 -12.43 -15.89 -11.01
C THR A 137 -13.64 -15.47 -10.18
N ASP A 138 -13.50 -15.50 -8.86
CA ASP A 138 -14.54 -15.31 -7.85
C ASP A 138 -14.40 -13.97 -7.10
N VAL A 139 -13.45 -13.12 -7.50
CA VAL A 139 -13.19 -11.84 -6.85
C VAL A 139 -13.28 -10.70 -7.85
N GLU A 140 -14.07 -9.68 -7.50
CA GLU A 140 -14.03 -8.39 -8.22
C GLU A 140 -12.69 -7.71 -7.97
N CYS A 141 -11.93 -7.50 -9.04
CA CYS A 141 -10.59 -6.90 -9.00
C CYS A 141 -10.48 -5.76 -10.01
N PHE A 142 -9.65 -4.77 -9.70
CA PHE A 142 -9.19 -3.81 -10.70
C PHE A 142 -8.06 -4.40 -11.53
N ASP A 143 -7.97 -3.98 -12.79
CA ASP A 143 -6.90 -4.40 -13.70
C ASP A 143 -5.51 -4.10 -13.10
N PHE A 144 -4.72 -5.16 -12.91
CA PHE A 144 -3.36 -5.06 -12.39
C PHE A 144 -2.43 -4.29 -13.34
N CYS A 145 -2.72 -4.29 -14.64
CA CYS A 145 -1.87 -3.66 -15.65
C CYS A 145 -1.90 -2.13 -15.58
N ILE A 146 -2.83 -1.52 -14.83
CA ILE A 146 -2.89 -0.06 -14.65
C ILE A 146 -1.75 0.46 -13.78
N TYR A 147 -1.14 -0.40 -12.95
CA TYR A 147 -0.05 0.00 -12.08
C TYR A 147 1.26 0.00 -12.86
N GLU A 148 1.82 1.20 -13.03
CA GLU A 148 3.17 1.40 -13.52
C GLU A 148 4.07 1.91 -12.38
N PRO A 149 4.67 1.02 -11.57
CA PRO A 149 5.60 1.46 -10.54
C PRO A 149 6.86 2.03 -11.18
N LYS A 150 7.37 3.14 -10.65
CA LYS A 150 8.62 3.78 -11.12
C LYS A 150 9.37 4.43 -9.98
N GLY A 151 10.68 4.54 -10.18
CA GLY A 151 11.56 5.25 -9.25
C GLY A 151 11.85 4.39 -8.02
N GLU A 152 11.72 5.00 -6.85
CA GLU A 152 12.01 4.36 -5.57
C GLU A 152 10.77 3.70 -4.99
N TRP A 153 10.95 2.52 -4.40
CA TRP A 153 9.95 1.78 -3.63
C TRP A 153 10.59 1.29 -2.32
N PHE A 154 9.75 1.00 -1.33
CA PHE A 154 10.18 0.62 0.00
C PHE A 154 9.76 -0.81 0.28
N GLN A 155 10.74 -1.71 0.36
CA GLN A 155 10.53 -3.02 0.97
C GLN A 155 10.40 -2.78 2.47
N VAL A 156 9.30 -3.23 3.06
CA VAL A 156 9.01 -3.07 4.49
C VAL A 156 9.13 -4.41 5.18
N GLU A 157 9.64 -4.41 6.40
CA GLU A 157 9.56 -5.54 7.31
C GLU A 157 8.12 -6.02 7.44
N GLN A 158 7.94 -7.33 7.41
CA GLN A 158 6.63 -7.95 7.51
C GLN A 158 6.27 -8.16 8.98
N SER A 159 5.68 -7.14 9.60
CA SER A 159 5.13 -7.20 10.96
C SER A 159 3.70 -7.74 11.03
N VAL A 160 3.05 -7.87 9.87
CA VAL A 160 1.70 -8.44 9.70
C VAL A 160 1.75 -9.67 8.79
N PRO A 161 0.88 -10.68 8.99
CA PRO A 161 0.77 -11.78 8.04
C PRO A 161 0.34 -11.24 6.66
N LEU A 162 0.81 -11.85 5.58
CA LEU A 162 0.43 -11.45 4.21
C LEU A 162 -0.60 -12.38 3.57
N PHE A 163 -0.78 -13.56 4.14
CA PHE A 163 -1.80 -14.52 3.77
C PHE A 163 -2.19 -15.30 5.01
N VAL A 164 -3.42 -15.79 5.04
CA VAL A 164 -3.89 -16.72 6.06
C VAL A 164 -3.76 -18.11 5.46
N GLY A 165 -2.73 -18.85 5.86
CA GLY A 165 -2.69 -20.29 5.62
C GLY A 165 -3.49 -20.98 6.72
N ASP A 166 -4.13 -22.12 6.41
CA ASP A 166 -4.43 -23.07 7.47
C ASP A 166 -3.11 -23.39 8.16
N ASP A 167 -2.99 -23.09 9.45
CA ASP A 167 -1.93 -23.64 10.28
C ASP A 167 -2.02 -25.16 10.11
N VAL A 168 -1.13 -25.74 9.31
CA VAL A 168 -0.82 -27.16 9.44
C VAL A 168 -0.09 -27.27 10.77
N THR A 169 -0.87 -27.41 11.85
CA THR A 169 -0.40 -27.93 13.12
C THR A 169 0.38 -29.20 12.83
N ASN A 170 1.67 -29.17 13.12
CA ASN A 170 2.50 -30.36 13.22
C ASN A 170 2.47 -30.86 14.67
#